data_AF-A0A2A5HIR2-F1
#
_entry.id   AF-A0A2A5HIR2-F1
#
_cell.length_a   1.000
_cell.length_b   1.000
_cell.length_c   1.000
_cell.angle_alpha   90.00
_cell.angle_beta   90.00
_cell.angle_gamma   90.00
#
_symmetry.space_group_name_H-M   'P 1'
#
loop_
_entity.id
_entity.type
_entity.pdbx_description
1 polymer ?
#
loop_
_entity_poly.entity_id
_entity_poly.type
_entity_poly.pdbx_seq_one_letter_code
_entity_poly.pdbx_strand_id
1 'polypeptide(L)'
;MNNVIGFNSLSENTIRHTANACDLANEIQWCEQVIDTRIKLYFDQDVIYSSIYELEPPAVHHATSPFARFIQKNKLQYFERLALILALLPHTKPQALDIFRCKNDMSNLPYTEFGCVELDNGKLYTTGETLAFILNADDIEERLKVQSYLQNISKAGLYQALTIPTSANDPLQMQCPIQLNEEYLHLFTTAEPYRPDLSDDFPAQRIHSEMDWEDLVLHDSVAEQIEEIQGWLQHGNTLMNEWGLGKKIRPGYRALFYGPPGTGKTITANLLGKSTGRDVYQVNLSMIVSKYIGETEKNLEKVFSQAEDKSWILFFDEADALFGKRTQTNNANDQFANQNVAYLLQRIETFNGIIILASNLKENFDVAFFRRFESIIYFPIPTAKEQLALWQKAISPRSHFAANIDLNALANKHSLCGGSIMNVIRYASLKSLCRNSNELSEKDIEEGIRRELAQHQDRKPMSIPPEIDIFS
;
A
#
# COMPACT_ATOMS: atom_id res chain seq x y z
N MET A 1 23.70 8.83 25.49
CA MET A 1 22.79 9.96 25.16
C MET A 1 21.87 9.65 23.97
N ASN A 2 21.47 8.38 23.75
CA ASN A 2 20.57 8.00 22.64
C ASN A 2 19.35 7.26 23.19
N ASN A 3 18.36 8.00 23.73
CA ASN A 3 17.06 7.44 24.09
C ASN A 3 15.93 8.48 24.09
N VAL A 4 16.01 9.50 23.23
CA VAL A 4 15.01 10.60 23.17
C VAL A 4 14.05 10.44 21.99
N ILE A 5 14.35 9.60 21.00
CA ILE A 5 13.53 9.48 19.78
C ILE A 5 12.26 8.62 20.01
N GLY A 6 12.30 7.64 20.92
CA GLY A 6 11.17 6.73 21.19
C GLY A 6 10.08 7.31 22.10
N PHE A 7 10.39 8.30 22.94
CA PHE A 7 9.38 8.92 23.83
C PHE A 7 8.60 10.05 23.15
N ASN A 8 9.22 10.76 22.20
CA ASN A 8 8.53 11.84 21.47
C ASN A 8 7.46 11.30 20.51
N SER A 9 7.69 10.17 19.82
CA SER A 9 6.71 9.59 18.89
C SER A 9 5.45 9.04 19.58
N LEU A 10 5.59 8.42 20.76
CA LEU A 10 4.46 7.98 21.59
C LEU A 10 3.65 9.17 22.11
N SER A 11 4.32 10.26 22.49
CA SER A 11 3.64 11.49 22.91
C SER A 11 2.88 12.15 21.75
N GLU A 12 3.47 12.23 20.55
CA GLU A 12 2.83 12.80 19.37
C GLU A 12 1.64 11.98 18.89
N ASN A 13 1.73 10.65 18.88
CA ASN A 13 0.60 9.79 18.51
C ASN A 13 -0.54 9.94 19.52
N THR A 14 -0.24 9.94 20.82
CA THR A 14 -1.27 10.12 21.87
C THR A 14 -1.99 11.47 21.73
N ILE A 15 -1.24 12.54 21.43
CA ILE A 15 -1.79 13.87 21.17
C ILE A 15 -2.68 13.86 19.92
N ARG A 16 -2.24 13.21 18.83
CA ARG A 16 -3.04 13.09 17.59
C ARG A 16 -4.33 12.31 17.80
N HIS A 17 -4.29 11.20 18.53
CA HIS A 17 -5.49 10.42 18.85
C HIS A 17 -6.46 11.22 19.70
N THR A 18 -5.98 11.94 20.70
CA THR A 18 -6.83 12.74 21.60
C THR A 18 -7.48 13.90 20.85
N ALA A 19 -6.73 14.58 19.99
CA ALA A 19 -7.27 15.64 19.13
C ALA A 19 -8.34 15.07 18.17
N ASN A 20 -8.06 13.93 17.53
CA ASN A 20 -9.01 13.29 16.61
C ASN A 20 -10.29 12.84 17.33
N ALA A 21 -10.19 12.28 18.53
CA ALA A 21 -11.35 11.90 19.32
C ALA A 21 -12.20 13.12 19.72
N CYS A 22 -11.57 14.26 20.05
CA CYS A 22 -12.29 15.49 20.40
C CYS A 22 -13.07 16.06 19.20
N ASP A 23 -12.41 16.18 18.04
CA ASP A 23 -13.07 16.67 16.82
C ASP A 23 -14.23 15.77 16.41
N LEU A 24 -14.02 14.45 16.49
CA LEU A 24 -15.06 13.48 16.19
C LEU A 24 -16.24 13.54 17.17
N ALA A 25 -15.96 13.68 18.47
CA ALA A 25 -17.00 13.79 19.49
C ALA A 25 -17.86 15.04 19.29
N ASN A 26 -17.25 16.18 18.95
CA ASN A 26 -17.98 17.42 18.66
C ASN A 26 -18.89 17.26 17.44
N GLU A 27 -18.43 16.56 16.40
CA GLU A 27 -19.21 16.29 15.18
C GLU A 27 -20.35 15.30 15.40
N ILE A 28 -20.10 14.24 16.18
CA ILE A 28 -21.15 13.31 16.60
C ILE A 28 -22.21 14.05 17.41
N GLN A 29 -21.81 14.89 18.37
CA GLN A 29 -22.74 15.66 19.19
C GLN A 29 -23.58 16.63 18.35
N TRP A 30 -22.96 17.32 17.39
CA TRP A 30 -23.67 18.18 16.45
C TRP A 30 -24.67 17.37 15.61
N CYS A 31 -24.27 16.22 15.06
CA CYS A 31 -25.16 15.34 14.30
C CYS A 31 -26.35 14.86 15.14
N GLU A 32 -26.13 14.46 16.39
CA GLU A 32 -27.20 14.06 17.31
C GLU A 32 -28.20 15.20 17.56
N GLN A 33 -27.71 16.43 17.75
CA GLN A 33 -28.57 17.61 17.90
C GLN A 33 -29.39 17.88 16.63
N VAL A 34 -28.79 17.71 15.45
CA VAL A 34 -29.47 17.85 14.16
C VAL A 34 -30.57 16.79 14.01
N ILE A 35 -30.27 15.52 14.33
CA ILE A 35 -31.24 14.42 14.27
C ILE A 35 -32.40 14.65 15.24
N ASP A 36 -32.11 14.97 16.50
CA ASP A 36 -33.11 15.25 17.54
C ASP A 36 -34.01 16.43 17.15
N THR A 37 -33.42 17.52 16.66
CA THR A 37 -34.15 18.71 16.18
C THR A 37 -35.07 18.33 15.01
N ARG A 38 -34.58 17.58 14.02
CA ARG A 38 -35.41 17.15 12.89
C ARG A 38 -36.59 16.30 13.35
N ILE A 39 -36.34 15.32 14.20
CA ILE A 39 -37.39 14.39 14.62
C ILE A 39 -38.47 15.10 15.41
N LYS A 40 -38.08 16.03 16.30
CA LYS A 40 -39.06 16.84 17.02
C LYS A 40 -39.85 17.78 16.11
N LEU A 41 -39.20 18.41 15.13
CA LEU A 41 -39.89 19.23 14.12
C LEU A 41 -40.89 18.40 13.29
N TYR A 42 -40.53 17.17 12.92
CA TYR A 42 -41.40 16.27 12.16
C TYR A 42 -42.63 15.81 12.97
N PHE A 43 -42.48 15.60 14.28
CA PHE A 43 -43.59 15.21 15.17
C PHE A 43 -44.33 16.38 15.82
N ASP A 44 -44.12 17.62 15.35
CA ASP A 44 -44.69 18.85 15.92
C ASP A 44 -44.50 18.97 17.45
N GLN A 45 -43.33 18.54 17.94
CA GLN A 45 -42.96 18.65 19.35
C GLN A 45 -42.30 20.01 19.65
N ASP A 46 -42.25 20.41 20.92
CA ASP A 46 -41.58 21.66 21.32
C ASP A 46 -40.06 21.58 21.05
N VAL A 47 -39.57 22.47 20.18
CA VAL A 47 -38.14 22.58 19.80
C VAL A 47 -37.66 24.01 19.97
N ILE A 48 -36.39 24.14 20.35
CA ILE A 48 -35.72 25.44 20.50
C ILE A 48 -35.45 26.07 19.12
N TYR A 49 -35.14 25.26 18.12
CA TYR A 49 -34.77 25.70 16.77
C TYR A 49 -35.94 25.49 15.81
N SER A 50 -36.17 26.47 14.94
CA SER A 50 -37.20 26.40 13.89
C SER A 50 -36.69 25.69 12.64
N SER A 51 -35.37 25.60 12.48
CA SER A 51 -34.69 24.90 11.41
C SER A 51 -33.42 24.23 11.88
N ILE A 52 -33.06 23.10 11.26
CA ILE A 52 -31.76 22.46 11.50
C ILE A 52 -30.58 23.35 11.13
N TYR A 53 -30.75 24.30 10.19
CA TYR A 53 -29.66 25.17 9.72
C TYR A 53 -29.26 26.23 10.74
N GLU A 54 -30.01 26.39 11.83
CA GLU A 54 -29.62 27.21 12.98
C GLU A 54 -28.50 26.54 13.81
N LEU A 55 -28.32 25.22 13.67
CA LEU A 55 -27.25 24.47 14.31
C LEU A 55 -25.98 24.57 13.49
N GLU A 56 -25.12 25.52 13.83
CA GLU A 56 -23.84 25.66 13.14
C GLU A 56 -22.93 24.43 13.38
N PRO A 57 -22.30 23.90 12.32
CA PRO A 57 -21.41 22.76 12.44
C PRO A 57 -20.14 23.17 13.20
N PRO A 58 -19.54 22.26 13.99
CA PRO A 58 -18.46 22.61 14.92
C PRO A 58 -17.26 23.21 14.19
N ALA A 59 -16.62 24.19 14.80
CA ALA A 59 -15.53 24.89 14.15
C ALA A 59 -14.24 24.05 14.15
N VAL A 60 -13.63 23.91 12.97
CA VAL A 60 -12.41 23.12 12.77
C VAL A 60 -11.22 24.08 12.79
N HIS A 61 -10.83 24.56 13.97
CA HIS A 61 -9.87 25.66 14.09
C HIS A 61 -8.39 25.23 14.01
N HIS A 62 -8.07 23.97 14.30
CA HIS A 62 -6.68 23.48 14.25
C HIS A 62 -6.60 22.12 13.54
N ALA A 63 -5.82 22.07 12.46
CA ALA A 63 -5.57 20.88 11.63
C ALA A 63 -4.65 19.85 12.33
N THR A 64 -4.90 19.54 13.60
CA THR A 64 -4.12 18.55 14.34
C THR A 64 -4.65 17.13 14.11
N SER A 65 -5.97 16.97 13.95
CA SER A 65 -6.56 15.66 13.66
C SER A 65 -6.65 15.35 12.16
N PRO A 66 -6.57 14.07 11.77
CA PRO A 66 -6.84 13.64 10.40
C PRO A 66 -8.26 13.98 9.93
N PHE A 67 -9.27 13.86 10.80
CA PHE A 67 -10.66 14.19 10.47
C PHE A 67 -10.84 15.69 10.16
N ALA A 68 -10.31 16.57 11.01
CA ALA A 68 -10.30 18.03 10.79
C ALA A 68 -9.60 18.42 9.49
N ARG A 69 -8.43 17.81 9.23
CA ARG A 69 -7.68 18.02 7.99
C ARG A 69 -8.48 17.63 6.76
N PHE A 70 -9.20 16.52 6.82
CA PHE A 70 -10.03 16.06 5.72
C PHE A 70 -11.16 17.06 5.40
N ILE A 71 -11.85 17.57 6.42
CA ILE A 71 -12.89 18.59 6.24
C ILE A 71 -12.32 19.86 5.58
N GLN A 72 -11.19 20.36 6.09
CA GLN A 72 -10.57 21.60 5.58
C GLN A 72 -10.03 21.45 4.16
N LYS A 73 -9.30 20.35 3.88
CA LYS A 73 -8.72 20.07 2.56
C LYS A 73 -9.80 20.01 1.48
N ASN A 74 -10.93 19.40 1.81
CA ASN A 74 -12.04 19.19 0.90
C ASN A 74 -13.10 20.30 0.95
N LYS A 75 -12.96 21.28 1.85
CA LYS A 75 -13.91 22.38 2.06
C LYS A 75 -15.36 21.90 2.24
N LEU A 76 -15.53 20.83 3.03
CA LEU A 76 -16.86 20.24 3.26
C LEU A 76 -17.81 21.25 3.90
N GLN A 77 -19.00 21.41 3.33
CA GLN A 77 -20.04 22.29 3.86
C GLN A 77 -20.98 21.48 4.77
N TYR A 78 -22.06 22.12 5.23
CA TYR A 78 -23.03 21.55 6.16
C TYR A 78 -23.50 20.15 5.73
N PHE A 79 -23.90 20.03 4.48
CA PHE A 79 -24.48 18.82 3.93
C PHE A 79 -23.47 17.67 3.80
N GLU A 80 -22.27 17.95 3.31
CA GLU A 80 -21.24 16.91 3.14
C GLU A 80 -20.69 16.44 4.49
N ARG A 81 -20.59 17.33 5.47
CA ARG A 81 -20.23 16.96 6.85
C ARG A 81 -21.28 16.05 7.48
N LEU A 82 -22.57 16.35 7.25
CA LEU A 82 -23.67 15.51 7.71
C LEU A 82 -23.64 14.11 7.06
N ALA A 83 -23.44 14.04 5.73
CA ALA A 83 -23.30 12.76 5.04
C ALA A 83 -22.11 11.94 5.55
N LEU A 84 -20.97 12.60 5.80
CA LEU A 84 -19.76 11.98 6.32
C LEU A 84 -19.95 11.39 7.72
N ILE A 85 -20.55 12.17 8.64
CA ILE A 85 -20.73 11.73 10.02
C ILE A 85 -21.80 10.64 10.13
N LEU A 86 -22.88 10.71 9.35
CA LEU A 86 -23.90 9.65 9.29
C LEU A 86 -23.31 8.32 8.81
N ALA A 87 -22.37 8.35 7.86
CA ALA A 87 -21.64 7.16 7.43
C ALA A 87 -20.68 6.60 8.51
N LEU A 88 -20.28 7.42 9.47
CA LEU A 88 -19.36 7.06 10.55
C LEU A 88 -20.08 6.55 11.82
N LEU A 89 -21.31 7.01 12.08
CA LEU A 89 -22.11 6.62 13.25
C LEU A 89 -22.24 5.10 13.46
N PRO A 90 -22.47 4.25 12.42
CA PRO A 90 -22.56 2.80 12.59
C PRO A 90 -21.29 2.15 13.19
N HIS A 91 -20.17 2.85 13.12
CA HIS A 91 -18.86 2.38 13.59
C HIS A 91 -18.44 3.02 14.92
N THR A 92 -18.91 4.22 15.22
CA THR A 92 -18.41 5.03 16.35
C THR A 92 -19.44 5.20 17.47
N LYS A 93 -20.72 5.40 17.12
CA LYS A 93 -21.83 5.55 18.07
C LYS A 93 -23.13 5.02 17.46
N PRO A 94 -23.27 3.69 17.31
CA PRO A 94 -24.41 3.09 16.60
C PRO A 94 -25.76 3.41 17.27
N GLN A 95 -25.78 3.64 18.59
CA GLN A 95 -27.00 3.96 19.34
C GLN A 95 -27.62 5.30 18.91
N ALA A 96 -26.84 6.22 18.31
CA ALA A 96 -27.36 7.48 17.80
C ALA A 96 -28.38 7.28 16.66
N LEU A 97 -28.33 6.12 15.97
CA LEU A 97 -29.24 5.79 14.87
C LEU A 97 -30.49 5.02 15.33
N ASP A 98 -30.55 4.56 16.58
CA ASP A 98 -31.67 3.74 17.06
C ASP A 98 -33.01 4.51 17.02
N ILE A 99 -32.97 5.84 17.04
CA ILE A 99 -34.16 6.69 16.91
C ILE A 99 -34.89 6.49 15.57
N PHE A 100 -34.18 6.05 14.52
CA PHE A 100 -34.77 5.72 13.23
C PHE A 100 -35.43 4.33 13.19
N ARG A 101 -35.34 3.55 14.28
CA ARG A 101 -36.07 2.28 14.44
C ARG A 101 -37.46 2.46 15.03
N CYS A 102 -37.82 3.69 15.40
CA CYS A 102 -39.16 4.02 15.88
C CYS A 102 -40.22 3.58 14.87
N LYS A 103 -41.28 2.96 15.39
CA LYS A 103 -42.42 2.49 14.61
C LYS A 103 -43.57 3.46 14.78
N ASN A 104 -44.40 3.56 13.75
CA ASN A 104 -45.62 4.34 13.83
C ASN A 104 -46.62 3.60 14.75
N ASP A 105 -47.11 4.29 15.77
CA ASP A 105 -48.04 3.73 16.77
C ASP A 105 -49.33 3.17 16.16
N MET A 106 -49.77 3.69 15.01
CA MET A 106 -51.00 3.25 14.35
C MET A 106 -50.81 2.01 13.46
N SER A 107 -49.66 1.90 12.76
CA SER A 107 -49.43 0.82 11.78
C SER A 107 -48.47 -0.26 12.27
N ASN A 108 -47.73 -0.01 13.35
CA ASN A 108 -46.62 -0.84 13.85
C ASN A 108 -45.56 -1.14 12.77
N LEU A 109 -45.50 -0.31 11.73
CA LEU A 109 -44.51 -0.33 10.67
C LEU A 109 -43.47 0.78 10.91
N PRO A 110 -42.21 0.59 10.49
CA PRO A 110 -41.23 1.66 10.50
C PRO A 110 -41.63 2.79 9.54
N TYR A 111 -41.23 4.01 9.86
CA TYR A 111 -41.41 5.16 8.97
C TYR A 111 -40.56 4.97 7.71
N THR A 112 -41.21 4.93 6.55
CA THR A 112 -40.53 4.75 5.26
C THR A 112 -39.57 5.90 4.95
N GLU A 113 -39.89 7.10 5.43
CA GLU A 113 -39.12 8.32 5.20
C GLU A 113 -37.78 8.32 5.94
N PHE A 114 -37.63 7.55 7.02
CA PHE A 114 -36.36 7.47 7.77
C PHE A 114 -35.27 6.74 7.00
N GLY A 115 -35.64 5.85 6.07
CA GLY A 115 -34.72 5.37 5.04
C GLY A 115 -33.58 4.43 5.47
N CYS A 116 -33.45 4.07 6.75
CA CYS A 116 -32.31 3.29 7.21
C CYS A 116 -32.37 1.82 6.73
N VAL A 117 -31.19 1.23 6.48
CA VAL A 117 -31.05 -0.17 6.06
C VAL A 117 -30.20 -0.93 7.07
N GLU A 118 -30.65 -2.10 7.47
CA GLU A 118 -29.88 -3.01 8.31
C GLU A 118 -29.17 -4.05 7.42
N LEU A 119 -27.85 -4.15 7.54
CA LEU A 119 -27.05 -5.13 6.79
C LEU A 119 -26.86 -6.42 7.61
N ASP A 120 -26.36 -7.47 6.96
CA ASP A 120 -26.15 -8.80 7.57
C ASP A 120 -25.28 -8.80 8.85
N ASN A 121 -24.51 -7.72 9.05
CA ASN A 121 -23.70 -7.50 10.26
C ASN A 121 -24.51 -6.98 11.47
N GLY A 122 -25.84 -6.83 11.34
CA GLY A 122 -26.74 -6.34 12.39
C GLY A 122 -26.60 -4.84 12.70
N LYS A 123 -25.86 -4.10 11.89
CA LYS A 123 -25.69 -2.65 12.04
C LYS A 123 -26.67 -1.91 11.15
N LEU A 124 -27.22 -0.83 11.69
CA LEU A 124 -28.07 0.11 10.97
C LEU A 124 -27.19 1.11 10.21
N TYR A 125 -27.40 1.22 8.90
CA TYR A 125 -26.75 2.20 8.05
C TYR A 125 -27.76 3.22 7.54
N THR A 126 -27.32 4.47 7.44
CA THR A 126 -28.11 5.56 6.87
C THR A 126 -28.03 5.52 5.35
N THR A 127 -29.08 5.95 4.68
CA THR A 127 -29.15 6.01 3.21
C THR A 127 -29.38 7.44 2.72
N GLY A 128 -29.52 7.60 1.40
CA GLY A 128 -29.96 8.87 0.82
C GLY A 128 -31.33 9.33 1.30
N GLU A 129 -32.24 8.40 1.57
CA GLU A 129 -33.55 8.68 2.17
C GLU A 129 -33.39 9.31 3.56
N THR A 130 -32.54 8.73 4.40
CA THR A 130 -32.25 9.28 5.74
C THR A 130 -31.67 10.68 5.66
N LEU A 131 -30.75 10.91 4.72
CA LEU A 131 -30.13 12.21 4.51
C LEU A 131 -31.13 13.27 4.03
N ALA A 132 -32.02 12.91 3.09
CA ALA A 132 -33.09 13.78 2.62
C ALA A 132 -34.09 14.10 3.74
N PHE A 133 -34.46 13.09 4.55
CA PHE A 133 -35.31 13.28 5.73
C PHE A 133 -34.69 14.25 6.74
N ILE A 134 -33.40 14.09 7.06
CA ILE A 134 -32.71 14.98 8.00
C ILE A 134 -32.67 16.41 7.46
N LEU A 135 -32.39 16.59 6.16
CA LEU A 135 -32.31 17.92 5.56
C LEU A 135 -33.66 18.63 5.48
N ASN A 136 -34.68 17.96 4.96
CA ASN A 136 -36.06 18.42 4.97
C ASN A 136 -37.00 17.32 4.44
N ALA A 137 -37.77 16.68 5.32
CA ALA A 137 -38.59 15.51 5.01
C ALA A 137 -39.63 15.75 3.89
N ASP A 138 -40.27 16.91 3.87
CA ASP A 138 -41.38 17.21 2.96
C ASP A 138 -40.97 18.02 1.71
N ASP A 139 -39.70 18.40 1.61
CA ASP A 139 -39.22 19.26 0.53
C ASP A 139 -38.61 18.45 -0.61
N ILE A 140 -39.35 18.43 -1.73
CA ILE A 140 -38.93 17.77 -2.96
C ILE A 140 -37.65 18.38 -3.51
N GLU A 141 -37.40 19.69 -3.33
CA GLU A 141 -36.19 20.34 -3.82
C GLU A 141 -34.95 19.80 -3.12
N GLU A 142 -34.97 19.72 -1.79
CA GLU A 142 -33.88 19.15 -0.99
C GLU A 142 -33.65 17.68 -1.32
N ARG A 143 -34.73 16.92 -1.48
CA ARG A 143 -34.64 15.51 -1.92
C ARG A 143 -33.92 15.36 -3.26
N LEU A 144 -34.23 16.20 -4.25
CA LEU A 144 -33.57 16.17 -5.56
C LEU A 144 -32.11 16.60 -5.48
N LYS A 145 -31.76 17.53 -4.58
CA LYS A 145 -30.36 17.90 -4.30
C LYS A 145 -29.57 16.71 -3.75
N VAL A 146 -30.13 15.98 -2.78
CA VAL A 146 -29.53 14.76 -2.23
C VAL A 146 -29.30 13.71 -3.33
N GLN A 147 -30.32 13.44 -4.14
CA GLN A 147 -30.22 12.48 -5.23
C GLN A 147 -29.11 12.86 -6.22
N SER A 148 -29.07 14.13 -6.65
CA SER A 148 -28.02 14.62 -7.54
C SER A 148 -26.62 14.46 -6.92
N TYR A 149 -26.51 14.71 -5.62
CA TYR A 149 -25.26 14.57 -4.89
C TYR A 149 -24.78 13.11 -4.83
N LEU A 150 -25.63 12.15 -4.48
CA LEU A 150 -25.26 10.73 -4.38
C LEU A 150 -24.82 10.15 -5.74
N GLN A 151 -25.50 10.54 -6.81
CA GLN A 151 -25.10 10.14 -8.17
C GLN A 151 -23.74 10.68 -8.60
N ASN A 152 -23.32 11.82 -8.05
CA ASN A 152 -21.99 12.38 -8.29
C ASN A 152 -20.92 11.70 -7.40
N ILE A 153 -21.27 11.29 -6.18
CA ILE A 153 -20.39 10.47 -5.33
C ILE A 153 -20.02 9.17 -6.05
N SER A 154 -20.99 8.48 -6.65
CA SER A 154 -20.73 7.18 -7.31
C SER A 154 -19.91 7.27 -8.60
N LYS A 155 -19.96 8.42 -9.31
CA LYS A 155 -19.24 8.61 -10.58
C LYS A 155 -17.83 9.19 -10.43
N ALA A 156 -17.57 9.93 -9.36
CA ALA A 156 -16.33 10.66 -9.20
C ALA A 156 -15.73 10.59 -7.79
N GLY A 157 -16.33 9.83 -6.86
CA GLY A 157 -15.84 9.67 -5.50
C GLY A 157 -15.37 11.00 -4.93
N LEU A 158 -16.23 12.02 -4.94
CA LEU A 158 -15.80 13.43 -4.92
C LEU A 158 -14.96 13.83 -3.68
N TYR A 159 -14.82 12.94 -2.68
CA TYR A 159 -13.86 13.04 -1.59
C TYR A 159 -13.09 11.74 -1.26
N GLN A 160 -13.11 10.71 -2.13
CA GLN A 160 -12.56 9.34 -1.97
C GLN A 160 -13.02 8.55 -0.72
N ALA A 161 -13.69 9.20 0.22
CA ALA A 161 -14.05 8.65 1.52
C ALA A 161 -15.40 7.96 1.55
N LEU A 162 -16.39 8.41 0.75
CA LEU A 162 -17.72 7.80 0.74
C LEU A 162 -17.85 6.80 -0.41
N THR A 163 -18.42 5.64 -0.10
CA THR A 163 -18.75 4.57 -1.04
C THR A 163 -20.24 4.28 -0.94
N ILE A 164 -20.89 4.16 -2.10
CA ILE A 164 -22.29 3.75 -2.19
C ILE A 164 -22.32 2.51 -3.06
N PRO A 165 -22.74 1.33 -2.54
CA PRO A 165 -22.82 0.14 -3.34
C PRO A 165 -23.83 0.33 -4.46
N THR A 166 -23.41 0.03 -5.70
CA THR A 166 -24.31 0.07 -6.86
C THR A 166 -25.27 -1.11 -6.80
N SER A 167 -26.57 -0.83 -6.75
CA SER A 167 -27.62 -1.83 -6.87
C SER A 167 -28.33 -1.69 -8.22
N ALA A 168 -28.51 -2.78 -8.96
CA ALA A 168 -29.29 -2.78 -10.19
C ALA A 168 -30.77 -2.42 -9.95
N ASN A 169 -31.25 -2.60 -8.73
CA ASN A 169 -32.64 -2.37 -8.34
C ASN A 169 -32.91 -0.95 -7.82
N ASP A 170 -31.87 -0.14 -7.60
CA ASP A 170 -32.00 1.27 -7.20
C ASP A 170 -31.07 2.16 -8.03
N PRO A 171 -31.49 2.56 -9.26
CA PRO A 171 -30.70 3.43 -10.12
C PRO A 171 -30.52 4.85 -9.54
N LEU A 172 -31.33 5.24 -8.54
CA LEU A 172 -31.26 6.55 -7.90
C LEU A 172 -30.39 6.55 -6.64
N GLN A 173 -29.96 5.37 -6.17
CA GLN A 173 -29.04 5.17 -5.05
C GLN A 173 -29.55 5.73 -3.71
N MET A 174 -30.85 6.03 -3.61
CA MET A 174 -31.45 6.64 -2.42
C MET A 174 -31.60 5.64 -1.28
N GLN A 175 -31.82 4.36 -1.59
CA GLN A 175 -31.97 3.27 -0.63
C GLN A 175 -30.65 2.53 -0.37
N CYS A 176 -29.59 2.87 -1.09
CA CYS A 176 -28.28 2.28 -0.85
C CYS A 176 -27.66 2.85 0.45
N PRO A 177 -27.01 2.01 1.28
CA PRO A 177 -26.32 2.48 2.47
C PRO A 177 -25.14 3.38 2.09
N ILE A 178 -25.06 4.55 2.74
CA ILE A 178 -23.91 5.43 2.62
C ILE A 178 -22.83 4.89 3.56
N GLN A 179 -21.70 4.48 3.00
CA GLN A 179 -20.60 3.87 3.75
C GLN A 179 -19.31 4.66 3.59
N LEU A 180 -18.42 4.52 4.56
CA LEU A 180 -17.04 4.96 4.42
C LEU A 180 -16.21 3.88 3.74
N ASN A 181 -15.35 4.29 2.82
CA ASN A 181 -14.25 3.49 2.33
C ASN A 181 -13.37 3.06 3.52
N GLU A 182 -12.90 1.83 3.50
CA GLU A 182 -12.08 1.21 4.54
C GLU A 182 -10.87 2.07 4.93
N GLU A 183 -10.24 2.73 3.95
CA GLU A 183 -9.12 3.63 4.18
C GLU A 183 -9.47 4.79 5.13
N TYR A 184 -10.58 5.48 4.84
CA TYR A 184 -11.00 6.64 5.60
C TYR A 184 -11.66 6.24 6.91
N LEU A 185 -12.34 5.09 6.94
CA LEU A 185 -12.82 4.49 8.17
C LEU A 185 -11.66 4.22 9.14
N HIS A 186 -10.58 3.61 8.65
CA HIS A 186 -9.37 3.40 9.44
C HIS A 186 -8.78 4.76 9.88
N LEU A 187 -8.55 5.68 8.94
CA LEU A 187 -7.96 6.99 9.22
C LEU A 187 -8.74 7.79 10.28
N PHE A 188 -10.07 7.79 10.22
CA PHE A 188 -10.90 8.57 11.16
C PHE A 188 -11.05 7.90 12.51
N THR A 189 -10.95 6.57 12.60
CA THR A 189 -11.09 5.84 13.86
C THR A 189 -9.76 5.63 14.58
N THR A 190 -8.68 5.38 13.84
CA THR A 190 -7.34 5.14 14.39
C THR A 190 -6.44 6.36 14.32
N ALA A 191 -6.79 7.42 13.59
CA ALA A 191 -5.90 8.55 13.31
C ALA A 191 -4.56 8.18 12.61
N GLU A 192 -4.46 6.95 12.09
CA GLU A 192 -3.29 6.45 11.36
C GLU A 192 -3.64 6.24 9.87
N PRO A 193 -2.67 6.44 8.94
CA PRO A 193 -2.90 6.17 7.54
C PRO A 193 -3.16 4.67 7.31
N TYR A 194 -4.18 4.36 6.51
CA TYR A 194 -4.47 2.98 6.14
C TYR A 194 -3.34 2.38 5.31
N ARG A 195 -2.77 1.30 5.83
CA ARG A 195 -1.73 0.51 5.20
C ARG A 195 -2.26 -0.91 5.00
N PRO A 196 -2.77 -1.25 3.81
CA PRO A 196 -3.32 -2.58 3.55
C PRO A 196 -2.24 -3.64 3.67
N ASP A 197 -2.63 -4.79 4.20
CA ASP A 197 -1.84 -6.02 4.21
C ASP A 197 -2.21 -6.92 3.03
N LEU A 198 -1.38 -7.94 2.78
CA LEU A 198 -1.62 -8.91 1.72
C LEU A 198 -2.95 -9.63 1.95
N SER A 199 -3.84 -9.55 0.96
CA SER A 199 -5.14 -10.22 0.98
C SER A 199 -5.54 -10.64 -0.43
N ASP A 200 -6.63 -11.39 -0.55
CA ASP A 200 -7.17 -11.78 -1.85
C ASP A 200 -7.61 -10.58 -2.70
N ASP A 201 -8.06 -9.51 -2.04
CA ASP A 201 -8.47 -8.24 -2.67
C ASP A 201 -7.30 -7.27 -2.91
N PHE A 202 -6.15 -7.49 -2.26
CA PHE A 202 -4.98 -6.62 -2.32
C PHE A 202 -3.69 -7.45 -2.41
N PRO A 203 -3.22 -7.79 -3.64
CA PRO A 203 -2.11 -8.71 -3.87
C PRO A 203 -0.73 -8.04 -3.71
N ALA A 204 -0.57 -7.19 -2.70
CA ALA A 204 0.70 -6.55 -2.38
C ALA A 204 0.95 -6.53 -0.88
N GLN A 205 2.21 -6.71 -0.49
CA GLN A 205 2.66 -6.69 0.90
C GLN A 205 3.65 -5.56 1.12
N ARG A 206 3.54 -4.86 2.24
CA ARG A 206 4.53 -3.85 2.59
C ARG A 206 5.84 -4.52 3.00
N ILE A 207 6.93 -4.15 2.32
CA ILE A 207 8.28 -4.55 2.71
C ILE A 207 8.99 -3.38 3.38
N HIS A 208 9.80 -3.71 4.38
CA HIS A 208 10.66 -2.75 5.07
C HIS A 208 11.95 -3.46 5.48
N SER A 209 13.02 -2.68 5.64
CA SER A 209 14.30 -3.15 6.14
C SER A 209 14.71 -2.29 7.33
N GLU A 210 15.24 -2.93 8.37
CA GLU A 210 15.85 -2.21 9.50
C GLU A 210 17.21 -1.59 9.12
N MET A 211 17.85 -2.09 8.05
CA MET A 211 19.15 -1.63 7.57
C MET A 211 19.14 -0.15 7.15
N ASP A 212 20.32 0.44 7.15
CA ASP A 212 20.61 1.76 6.60
C ASP A 212 21.49 1.68 5.34
N TRP A 213 21.64 2.80 4.63
CA TRP A 213 22.54 2.88 3.46
C TRP A 213 23.99 2.54 3.81
N GLU A 214 24.39 2.76 5.07
CA GLU A 214 25.72 2.40 5.56
C GLU A 214 25.92 0.89 5.67
N ASP A 215 24.86 0.09 5.79
CA ASP A 215 24.95 -1.37 5.86
C ASP A 215 25.06 -2.01 4.47
N LEU A 216 24.49 -1.34 3.46
CA LEU A 216 24.49 -1.82 2.08
C LEU A 216 25.84 -1.56 1.41
N VAL A 217 26.39 -2.58 0.75
CA VAL A 217 27.58 -2.45 -0.08
C VAL A 217 27.18 -2.65 -1.53
N LEU A 218 27.37 -1.62 -2.35
CA LEU A 218 27.10 -1.62 -3.77
C LEU A 218 28.39 -1.34 -4.55
N HIS A 219 28.41 -1.77 -5.80
CA HIS A 219 29.42 -1.34 -6.76
C HIS A 219 29.24 0.15 -7.07
N ASP A 220 30.33 0.89 -7.28
CA ASP A 220 30.28 2.36 -7.48
C ASP A 220 29.33 2.76 -8.61
N SER A 221 29.34 2.04 -9.73
CA SER A 221 28.45 2.28 -10.86
C SER A 221 26.96 2.06 -10.53
N VAL A 222 26.66 1.17 -9.59
CA VAL A 222 25.29 0.93 -9.13
C VAL A 222 24.87 2.05 -8.21
N ALA A 223 25.74 2.47 -7.29
CA ALA A 223 25.48 3.59 -6.39
C ALA A 223 25.14 4.87 -7.16
N GLU A 224 25.92 5.23 -8.18
CA GLU A 224 25.67 6.40 -9.03
C GLU A 224 24.29 6.35 -9.71
N GLN A 225 23.90 5.19 -10.26
CA GLN A 225 22.58 5.01 -10.88
C GLN A 225 21.44 5.05 -9.86
N ILE A 226 21.68 4.61 -8.62
CA ILE A 226 20.69 4.70 -7.53
C ILE A 226 20.52 6.15 -7.07
N GLU A 227 21.59 6.95 -7.07
CA GLU A 227 21.53 8.40 -6.80
C GLU A 227 20.66 9.13 -7.84
N GLU A 228 20.68 8.71 -9.11
CA GLU A 228 19.76 9.26 -10.14
C GLU A 228 18.29 9.01 -9.77
N ILE A 229 17.97 7.80 -9.28
CA ILE A 229 16.61 7.47 -8.82
C ILE A 229 16.24 8.33 -7.61
N GLN A 230 17.15 8.50 -6.65
CA GLN A 230 16.94 9.37 -5.49
C GLN A 230 16.70 10.82 -5.92
N GLY A 231 17.46 11.31 -6.89
CA GLY A 231 17.29 12.63 -7.48
C GLY A 231 15.89 12.82 -8.08
N TRP A 232 15.39 11.84 -8.84
CA TRP A 232 14.02 11.88 -9.34
C TRP A 232 12.99 11.83 -8.20
N LEU A 233 13.19 10.96 -7.22
CA LEU A 233 12.29 10.83 -6.07
C LEU A 233 12.15 12.11 -5.26
N GLN A 234 13.19 12.95 -5.22
CA GLN A 234 13.20 14.22 -4.50
C GLN A 234 12.75 15.40 -5.37
N HIS A 235 13.17 15.44 -6.64
CA HIS A 235 13.03 16.63 -7.50
C HIS A 235 12.09 16.44 -8.69
N GLY A 236 11.55 15.23 -8.91
CA GLY A 236 10.71 14.92 -10.07
C GLY A 236 9.47 15.80 -10.19
N ASN A 237 8.84 16.15 -9.08
CA ASN A 237 7.67 17.04 -9.09
C ASN A 237 8.01 18.46 -9.57
N THR A 238 9.14 19.02 -9.10
CA THR A 238 9.68 20.32 -9.53
C THR A 238 10.06 20.27 -11.01
N LEU A 239 10.72 19.20 -11.45
CA LEU A 239 11.11 19.01 -12.85
C LEU A 239 9.88 18.97 -13.78
N MET A 240 8.83 18.26 -13.37
CA MET A 240 7.62 18.10 -14.19
C MET A 240 6.77 19.37 -14.23
N ASN A 241 6.56 20.01 -13.07
CA ASN A 241 5.61 21.11 -12.91
C ASN A 241 6.27 22.49 -13.03
N GLU A 242 7.34 22.75 -12.28
CA GLU A 242 7.97 24.08 -12.26
C GLU A 242 8.81 24.32 -13.52
N TRP A 243 9.53 23.31 -14.00
CA TRP A 243 10.30 23.43 -15.25
C TRP A 243 9.45 23.12 -16.49
N GLY A 244 8.19 22.70 -16.30
CA GLY A 244 7.23 22.45 -17.38
C GLY A 244 7.61 21.30 -18.31
N LEU A 245 8.46 20.38 -17.87
CA LEU A 245 8.91 19.24 -18.69
C LEU A 245 7.87 18.13 -18.81
N GLY A 246 6.74 18.19 -18.10
CA GLY A 246 5.69 17.17 -18.17
C GLY A 246 5.06 16.99 -19.56
N LYS A 247 5.24 17.92 -20.50
CA LYS A 247 4.83 17.76 -21.90
C LYS A 247 5.84 16.97 -22.75
N LYS A 248 7.07 16.79 -22.26
CA LYS A 248 8.20 16.17 -22.98
C LYS A 248 8.66 14.87 -22.33
N ILE A 249 8.49 14.75 -21.02
CA ILE A 249 8.91 13.60 -20.22
C ILE A 249 7.67 12.88 -19.72
N ARG A 250 7.72 11.54 -19.73
CA ARG A 250 6.64 10.73 -19.20
C ARG A 250 6.58 10.87 -17.67
N PRO A 251 5.40 11.03 -17.07
CA PRO A 251 5.26 10.96 -15.62
C PRO A 251 5.66 9.57 -15.08
N GLY A 252 6.01 9.53 -13.79
CA GLY A 252 6.51 8.34 -13.10
C GLY A 252 7.98 8.02 -13.37
N TYR A 253 8.47 6.99 -12.68
CA TYR A 253 9.83 6.47 -12.86
C TYR A 253 9.84 4.95 -12.76
N ARG A 254 10.41 4.29 -13.76
CA ARG A 254 10.50 2.84 -13.83
C ARG A 254 11.96 2.43 -13.88
N ALA A 255 12.35 1.64 -12.88
CA ALA A 255 13.68 1.05 -12.81
C ALA A 255 13.59 -0.48 -12.93
N LEU A 256 14.53 -1.07 -13.66
CA LEU A 256 14.74 -2.52 -13.70
C LEU A 256 16.07 -2.85 -13.03
N PHE A 257 16.01 -3.55 -11.90
CA PHE A 257 17.16 -4.10 -11.20
C PHE A 257 17.37 -5.53 -11.66
N TYR A 258 18.52 -5.82 -12.26
CA TYR A 258 18.81 -7.18 -12.72
C TYR A 258 20.20 -7.63 -12.29
N GLY A 259 20.34 -8.94 -12.07
CA GLY A 259 21.63 -9.53 -11.69
C GLY A 259 21.43 -10.76 -10.80
N PRO A 260 22.52 -11.42 -10.39
CA PRO A 260 22.45 -12.63 -9.57
C PRO A 260 21.60 -12.46 -8.30
N PRO A 261 21.02 -13.54 -7.75
CA PRO A 261 20.31 -13.48 -6.48
C PRO A 261 21.27 -13.09 -5.34
N GLY A 262 20.75 -12.38 -4.34
CA GLY A 262 21.52 -12.00 -3.15
C GLY A 262 22.49 -10.81 -3.32
N THR A 263 22.40 -10.05 -4.41
CA THR A 263 23.20 -8.83 -4.66
C THR A 263 22.59 -7.54 -4.09
N GLY A 264 21.47 -7.63 -3.35
CA GLY A 264 20.90 -6.47 -2.64
C GLY A 264 19.78 -5.72 -3.37
N LYS A 265 19.21 -6.26 -4.47
CA LYS A 265 18.11 -5.63 -5.23
C LYS A 265 16.92 -5.21 -4.34
N THR A 266 16.37 -6.15 -3.56
CA THR A 266 15.23 -5.90 -2.67
C THR A 266 15.58 -4.96 -1.51
N ILE A 267 16.80 -5.08 -0.95
CA ILE A 267 17.28 -4.19 0.12
C ILE A 267 17.40 -2.76 -0.41
N THR A 268 17.93 -2.57 -1.62
CA THR A 268 18.07 -1.27 -2.27
C THR A 268 16.71 -0.58 -2.45
N ALA A 269 15.69 -1.32 -2.91
CA ALA A 269 14.33 -0.79 -3.03
C ALA A 269 13.76 -0.33 -1.67
N ASN A 270 13.97 -1.12 -0.61
CA ASN A 270 13.56 -0.73 0.75
C ASN A 270 14.27 0.54 1.24
N LEU A 271 15.57 0.67 1.00
CA LEU A 271 16.34 1.85 1.39
C LEU A 271 15.96 3.11 0.60
N LEU A 272 15.59 2.97 -0.67
CA LEU A 272 15.00 4.04 -1.48
C LEU A 272 13.68 4.54 -0.87
N GLY A 273 12.81 3.63 -0.43
CA GLY A 273 11.59 3.99 0.31
C GLY A 273 11.90 4.71 1.62
N LYS A 274 12.77 4.11 2.45
CA LYS A 274 13.17 4.65 3.76
C LYS A 274 13.75 6.06 3.66
N SER A 275 14.69 6.28 2.73
CA SER A 275 15.34 7.59 2.54
C SER A 275 14.42 8.67 1.99
N THR A 276 13.31 8.29 1.35
CA THR A 276 12.37 9.24 0.76
C THR A 276 11.02 9.30 1.49
N GLY A 277 10.89 8.61 2.62
CA GLY A 277 9.66 8.58 3.43
C GLY A 277 8.49 7.90 2.73
N ARG A 278 8.75 7.00 1.77
CA ARG A 278 7.74 6.29 0.98
C ARG A 278 7.63 4.84 1.43
N ASP A 279 6.41 4.35 1.59
CA ASP A 279 6.17 2.92 1.79
C ASP A 279 6.50 2.14 0.51
N VAL A 280 7.09 0.95 0.66
CA VAL A 280 7.45 0.06 -0.45
C VAL A 280 6.53 -1.16 -0.40
N TYR A 281 5.78 -1.38 -1.48
CA TYR A 281 4.86 -2.49 -1.62
C TYR A 281 5.38 -3.50 -2.62
N GLN A 282 5.67 -4.70 -2.15
CA GLN A 282 6.02 -5.84 -2.99
C GLN A 282 4.74 -6.48 -3.54
N VAL A 283 4.58 -6.45 -4.85
CA VAL A 283 3.43 -7.06 -5.53
C VAL A 283 3.69 -8.56 -5.74
N ASN A 284 2.74 -9.39 -5.32
CA ASN A 284 2.85 -10.85 -5.48
C ASN A 284 2.37 -11.27 -6.87
N LEU A 285 3.33 -11.53 -7.77
CA LEU A 285 3.05 -11.93 -9.14
C LEU A 285 2.35 -13.29 -9.25
N SER A 286 2.59 -14.22 -8.32
CA SER A 286 1.93 -15.52 -8.31
C SER A 286 0.44 -15.42 -8.02
N MET A 287 0.02 -14.49 -7.14
CA MET A 287 -1.40 -14.23 -6.88
C MET A 287 -2.12 -13.63 -8.08
N ILE A 288 -1.40 -12.86 -8.91
CA ILE A 288 -1.95 -12.24 -10.12
C ILE A 288 -2.21 -13.29 -11.21
N VAL A 289 -1.32 -14.26 -11.36
CA VAL A 289 -1.42 -15.27 -12.43
C VAL A 289 -2.40 -16.41 -12.08
N SER A 290 -2.73 -16.61 -10.81
CA SER A 290 -3.40 -17.84 -10.33
C SER A 290 -4.91 -17.76 -10.11
N LYS A 291 -5.56 -16.59 -10.20
CA LYS A 291 -6.98 -16.42 -9.82
C LYS A 291 -7.88 -15.88 -10.93
N TYR A 292 -9.17 -16.17 -10.77
CA TYR A 292 -10.28 -16.02 -11.70
C TYR A 292 -10.24 -14.76 -12.59
N ILE A 293 -10.68 -14.95 -13.84
CA ILE A 293 -10.75 -13.95 -14.91
C ILE A 293 -11.50 -12.70 -14.40
N GLY A 294 -10.87 -11.52 -14.52
CA GLY A 294 -11.46 -10.20 -14.21
C GLY A 294 -11.27 -9.69 -12.77
N GLU A 295 -11.20 -10.57 -11.76
CA GLU A 295 -10.93 -10.16 -10.37
C GLU A 295 -9.49 -9.67 -10.20
N THR A 296 -8.54 -10.31 -10.90
CA THR A 296 -7.13 -9.92 -10.91
C THR A 296 -6.91 -8.49 -11.42
N GLU A 297 -7.56 -8.09 -12.52
CA GLU A 297 -7.42 -6.74 -13.08
C GLU A 297 -7.96 -5.69 -12.11
N LYS A 298 -9.13 -5.94 -11.50
CA LYS A 298 -9.70 -5.06 -10.47
C LYS A 298 -8.78 -4.92 -9.27
N ASN A 299 -8.17 -6.01 -8.81
CA ASN A 299 -7.28 -5.98 -7.66
C ASN A 299 -5.93 -5.30 -7.97
N LEU A 300 -5.39 -5.49 -9.18
CA LEU A 300 -4.24 -4.73 -9.66
C LEU A 300 -4.55 -3.24 -9.75
N GLU A 301 -5.72 -2.88 -10.29
CA GLU A 301 -6.13 -1.48 -10.40
C GLU A 301 -6.24 -0.81 -9.03
N LYS A 302 -6.75 -1.53 -8.02
CA LYS A 302 -6.75 -1.06 -6.62
C LYS A 302 -5.33 -0.79 -6.12
N VAL A 303 -4.38 -1.69 -6.37
CA VAL A 303 -2.97 -1.53 -5.94
C VAL A 303 -2.33 -0.31 -6.61
N PHE A 304 -2.46 -0.17 -7.94
CA PHE A 304 -1.92 0.98 -8.66
C PHE A 304 -2.58 2.30 -8.22
N SER A 305 -3.90 2.34 -8.07
CA SER A 305 -4.62 3.54 -7.62
C SER A 305 -4.14 3.99 -6.24
N GLN A 306 -4.07 3.08 -5.27
CA GLN A 306 -3.58 3.41 -3.93
C GLN A 306 -2.12 3.85 -3.93
N ALA A 307 -1.28 3.22 -4.76
CA ALA A 307 0.13 3.58 -4.85
C ALA A 307 0.34 4.97 -5.47
N GLU A 308 -0.51 5.39 -6.41
CA GLU A 308 -0.48 6.73 -7.00
C GLU A 308 -0.90 7.78 -5.97
N ASP A 309 -2.03 7.57 -5.29
CA ASP A 309 -2.58 8.48 -4.29
C ASP A 309 -1.62 8.69 -3.10
N LYS A 310 -0.96 7.62 -2.65
CA LYS A 310 -0.07 7.64 -1.48
C LYS A 310 1.41 7.77 -1.83
N SER A 311 1.74 7.92 -3.11
CA SER A 311 3.12 8.01 -3.61
C SER A 311 4.01 6.84 -3.15
N TRP A 312 3.47 5.62 -3.16
CA TRP A 312 4.21 4.40 -2.81
C TRP A 312 5.20 4.00 -3.90
N ILE A 313 6.21 3.22 -3.50
CA ILE A 313 7.09 2.52 -4.44
C ILE A 313 6.52 1.11 -4.65
N LEU A 314 6.15 0.78 -5.87
CA LEU A 314 5.75 -0.58 -6.24
C LEU A 314 6.98 -1.39 -6.61
N PHE A 315 7.24 -2.44 -5.85
CA PHE A 315 8.34 -3.37 -6.08
C PHE A 315 7.79 -4.69 -6.64
N PHE A 316 8.31 -5.12 -7.79
CA PHE A 316 7.95 -6.38 -8.42
C PHE A 316 9.18 -7.28 -8.39
N ASP A 317 9.19 -8.27 -7.50
CA ASP A 317 10.27 -9.25 -7.44
C ASP A 317 10.03 -10.40 -8.41
N GLU A 318 11.10 -11.09 -8.81
CA GLU A 318 11.05 -12.22 -9.75
C GLU A 318 10.31 -11.88 -11.05
N ALA A 319 10.54 -10.68 -11.58
CA ALA A 319 9.88 -10.21 -12.80
C ALA A 319 10.10 -11.16 -13.99
N ASP A 320 11.19 -11.93 -14.02
CA ASP A 320 11.41 -12.99 -15.02
C ASP A 320 10.32 -14.07 -15.05
N ALA A 321 9.59 -14.29 -13.96
CA ALA A 321 8.44 -15.20 -13.93
C ALA A 321 7.29 -14.74 -14.85
N LEU A 322 7.20 -13.43 -15.13
CA LEU A 322 6.21 -12.88 -16.07
C LEU A 322 6.61 -13.11 -17.55
N PHE A 323 7.90 -13.33 -17.82
CA PHE A 323 8.47 -13.35 -19.17
C PHE A 323 9.13 -14.68 -19.53
N GLY A 324 9.24 -15.60 -18.59
CA GLY A 324 9.86 -16.92 -18.77
C GLY A 324 9.19 -17.65 -19.92
N LYS A 325 9.92 -17.74 -21.04
CA LYS A 325 9.56 -18.30 -22.35
C LYS A 325 8.06 -18.44 -22.56
N ARG A 326 7.48 -17.54 -23.38
CA ARG A 326 6.19 -17.72 -24.07
C ARG A 326 6.07 -19.16 -24.55
N THR A 327 5.54 -20.06 -23.72
CA THR A 327 5.32 -21.44 -24.12
C THR A 327 4.21 -21.36 -25.14
N GLN A 328 4.56 -21.64 -26.39
CA GLN A 328 3.61 -21.91 -27.46
C GLN A 328 2.83 -23.16 -27.05
N THR A 329 1.77 -23.00 -26.27
CA THR A 329 0.86 -24.08 -25.91
C THR A 329 -0.58 -23.62 -26.03
N ASN A 330 -1.38 -24.45 -26.70
CA ASN A 330 -2.75 -24.20 -27.15
C ASN A 330 -3.81 -24.31 -26.03
N ASN A 331 -3.45 -24.03 -24.77
CA ASN A 331 -4.37 -24.16 -23.63
C ASN A 331 -4.98 -22.79 -23.29
N ALA A 332 -6.31 -22.76 -23.07
CA ALA A 332 -7.03 -21.53 -22.75
C ALA A 332 -6.44 -20.79 -21.53
N ASN A 333 -5.95 -21.52 -20.52
CA ASN A 333 -5.33 -20.95 -19.32
C ASN A 333 -4.06 -20.13 -19.62
N ASP A 334 -3.26 -20.55 -20.61
CA ASP A 334 -2.02 -19.85 -20.99
C ASP A 334 -2.33 -18.54 -21.73
N GLN A 335 -3.42 -18.49 -22.49
CA GLN A 335 -3.88 -17.27 -23.17
C GLN A 335 -4.30 -16.20 -22.16
N PHE A 336 -4.99 -16.58 -21.08
CA PHE A 336 -5.40 -15.66 -20.02
C PHE A 336 -4.22 -15.14 -19.20
N ALA A 337 -3.25 -16.00 -18.88
CA ALA A 337 -2.01 -15.58 -18.23
C ALA A 337 -1.28 -14.52 -19.06
N ASN A 338 -1.19 -14.72 -20.38
CA ASN A 338 -0.59 -13.74 -21.30
C ASN A 338 -1.36 -12.40 -21.33
N GLN A 339 -2.69 -12.43 -21.25
CA GLN A 339 -3.51 -11.22 -21.20
C GLN A 339 -3.28 -10.44 -19.89
N ASN A 340 -3.25 -11.12 -18.74
CA ASN A 340 -2.96 -10.48 -17.45
C ASN A 340 -1.56 -9.86 -17.42
N VAL A 341 -0.56 -10.52 -18.01
CA VAL A 341 0.80 -9.97 -18.15
C VAL A 341 0.80 -8.74 -19.07
N ALA A 342 0.07 -8.78 -20.19
CA ALA A 342 -0.04 -7.63 -21.09
C ALA A 342 -0.71 -6.43 -20.40
N TYR A 343 -1.77 -6.67 -19.63
CA TYR A 343 -2.42 -5.66 -18.81
C TYR A 343 -1.46 -5.07 -17.76
N LEU A 344 -0.73 -5.93 -17.03
CA LEU A 344 0.24 -5.49 -16.04
C LEU A 344 1.33 -4.60 -16.66
N LEU A 345 1.87 -4.99 -17.82
CA LEU A 345 2.83 -4.17 -18.56
C LEU A 345 2.27 -2.81 -18.96
N GLN A 346 1.03 -2.76 -19.46
CA GLN A 346 0.36 -1.52 -19.80
C GLN A 346 0.16 -0.63 -18.57
N ARG A 347 -0.20 -1.21 -17.41
CA ARG A 347 -0.31 -0.45 -16.15
C ARG A 347 1.05 0.06 -15.68
N ILE A 348 2.11 -0.74 -15.77
CA ILE A 348 3.49 -0.28 -15.50
C ILE A 348 3.86 0.91 -16.39
N GLU A 349 3.48 0.89 -17.67
CA GLU A 349 3.74 2.00 -18.60
C GLU A 349 2.95 3.28 -18.32
N THR A 350 1.73 3.15 -17.79
CA THR A 350 0.81 4.27 -17.59
C THR A 350 0.80 4.81 -16.15
N PHE A 351 1.47 4.12 -15.23
CA PHE A 351 1.53 4.51 -13.83
C PHE A 351 2.43 5.74 -13.63
N ASN A 352 1.88 6.77 -12.98
CA ASN A 352 2.57 8.04 -12.75
C ASN A 352 3.42 8.05 -11.46
N GLY A 353 3.54 6.91 -10.78
CA GLY A 353 4.37 6.74 -9.59
C GLY A 353 5.71 6.06 -9.86
N ILE A 354 6.25 5.40 -8.84
CA ILE A 354 7.57 4.77 -8.88
C ILE A 354 7.42 3.26 -8.91
N ILE A 355 8.00 2.64 -9.92
CA ILE A 355 8.02 1.19 -10.09
C ILE A 355 9.46 0.70 -10.15
N ILE A 356 9.75 -0.34 -9.37
CA ILE A 356 11.03 -1.04 -9.40
C ILE A 356 10.76 -2.51 -9.68
N LEU A 357 11.24 -3.02 -10.81
CA LEU A 357 11.22 -4.45 -11.12
C LEU A 357 12.57 -5.05 -10.74
N ALA A 358 12.57 -6.22 -10.10
CA ALA A 358 13.77 -7.01 -9.86
C ALA A 358 13.69 -8.32 -10.64
N SER A 359 14.79 -8.70 -11.30
CA SER A 359 14.91 -9.98 -11.99
C SER A 359 16.29 -10.62 -11.81
N ASN A 360 16.33 -11.95 -11.87
CA ASN A 360 17.58 -12.70 -11.83
C ASN A 360 18.14 -13.01 -13.22
N LEU A 361 17.34 -12.87 -14.30
CA LEU A 361 17.69 -13.33 -15.65
C LEU A 361 17.52 -12.22 -16.69
N LYS A 362 18.64 -11.69 -17.22
CA LYS A 362 18.59 -10.68 -18.30
C LYS A 362 18.05 -11.25 -19.63
N GLU A 363 18.31 -12.53 -19.90
CA GLU A 363 18.07 -13.15 -21.22
C GLU A 363 16.59 -13.30 -21.59
N ASN A 364 15.68 -13.13 -20.63
CA ASN A 364 14.23 -13.26 -20.86
C ASN A 364 13.59 -11.96 -21.38
N PHE A 365 14.32 -10.84 -21.46
CA PHE A 365 13.78 -9.54 -21.84
C PHE A 365 14.21 -9.12 -23.25
N ASP A 366 13.26 -8.65 -24.05
CA ASP A 366 13.53 -8.11 -25.38
C ASP A 366 13.90 -6.61 -25.35
N VAL A 367 14.42 -6.10 -26.47
CA VAL A 367 14.79 -4.68 -26.62
C VAL A 367 13.59 -3.74 -26.42
N ALA A 368 12.37 -4.20 -26.77
CA ALA A 368 11.16 -3.40 -26.59
C ALA A 368 10.79 -3.24 -25.11
N PHE A 369 11.05 -4.25 -24.28
CA PHE A 369 10.88 -4.20 -22.83
C PHE A 369 11.82 -3.18 -22.20
N PHE A 370 13.11 -3.23 -22.51
CA PHE A 370 14.09 -2.29 -21.96
C PHE A 370 13.75 -0.82 -22.26
N ARG A 371 13.14 -0.50 -23.42
CA ARG A 371 12.72 0.86 -23.77
C ARG A 371 11.62 1.46 -22.89
N ARG A 372 11.00 0.66 -22.02
CA ARG A 372 9.94 1.10 -21.09
C ARG A 372 10.48 1.63 -19.77
N PHE A 373 11.77 1.43 -19.50
CA PHE A 373 12.41 1.80 -18.25
C PHE A 373 13.31 3.02 -18.45
N GLU A 374 13.23 3.95 -17.50
CA GLU A 374 14.15 5.08 -17.43
C GLU A 374 15.55 4.63 -16.98
N SER A 375 15.63 3.65 -16.05
CA SER A 375 16.89 3.08 -15.58
C SER A 375 16.91 1.56 -15.64
N ILE A 376 18.00 1.00 -16.15
CA ILE A 376 18.26 -0.44 -16.16
C ILE A 376 19.58 -0.69 -15.44
N ILE A 377 19.50 -1.15 -14.20
CA ILE A 377 20.62 -1.21 -13.27
C ILE A 377 21.07 -2.66 -13.12
N TYR A 378 22.33 -2.92 -13.47
CA TYR A 378 22.94 -4.22 -13.27
C TYR A 378 23.59 -4.31 -11.89
N PHE A 379 23.18 -5.29 -11.08
CA PHE A 379 23.78 -5.61 -9.80
C PHE A 379 24.80 -6.74 -9.98
N PRO A 380 26.10 -6.45 -10.15
CA PRO A 380 27.12 -7.46 -10.36
C PRO A 380 27.38 -8.28 -9.08
N ILE A 381 28.12 -9.38 -9.24
CA ILE A 381 28.71 -10.06 -8.08
C ILE A 381 29.76 -9.12 -7.45
N PRO A 382 29.80 -8.96 -6.12
CA PRO A 382 30.68 -7.99 -5.50
C PRO A 382 32.17 -8.31 -5.73
N THR A 383 32.97 -7.26 -5.90
CA THR A 383 34.44 -7.37 -6.01
C THR A 383 35.07 -7.84 -4.69
N ALA A 384 36.32 -8.30 -4.71
CA ALA A 384 37.00 -8.74 -3.47
C ALA A 384 37.02 -7.64 -2.39
N LYS A 385 37.15 -6.37 -2.79
CA LYS A 385 37.10 -5.21 -1.87
C LYS A 385 35.70 -5.04 -1.27
N GLU A 386 34.65 -5.16 -2.08
CA GLU A 386 33.26 -5.08 -1.62
C GLU A 386 32.88 -6.27 -0.74
N GLN A 387 33.34 -7.48 -1.09
CA GLN A 387 33.12 -8.68 -0.27
C GLN A 387 33.80 -8.58 1.08
N LEU A 388 35.02 -8.03 1.14
CA LEU A 388 35.68 -7.75 2.42
C LEU A 388 34.80 -6.85 3.30
N ALA A 389 34.26 -5.76 2.73
CA ALA A 389 33.35 -4.87 3.45
C ALA A 389 32.08 -5.59 3.90
N LEU A 390 31.51 -6.47 3.05
CA LEU A 390 30.36 -7.30 3.41
C LEU A 390 30.67 -8.23 4.59
N TRP A 391 31.81 -8.93 4.57
CA TRP A 391 32.23 -9.80 5.68
C TRP A 391 32.42 -9.04 6.99
N GLN A 392 32.98 -7.84 6.94
CA GLN A 392 33.18 -6.98 8.10
C GLN A 392 31.84 -6.50 8.70
N LYS A 393 30.86 -6.17 7.86
CA LYS A 393 29.53 -5.69 8.28
C LYS A 393 28.56 -6.81 8.66
N ALA A 394 28.80 -8.04 8.21
CA ALA A 394 27.86 -9.16 8.40
C ALA A 394 27.77 -9.68 9.85
N ILE A 395 28.75 -9.37 10.70
CA ILE A 395 28.79 -9.86 12.09
C ILE A 395 28.09 -8.91 13.05
N SER A 396 27.44 -9.49 14.07
CA SER A 396 26.88 -8.70 15.16
C SER A 396 27.99 -8.17 16.08
N PRO A 397 27.75 -7.08 16.83
CA PRO A 397 28.69 -6.60 17.85
C PRO A 397 28.99 -7.62 18.98
N ARG A 398 28.19 -8.68 19.09
CA ARG A 398 28.36 -9.75 20.11
C ARG A 398 29.17 -10.94 19.61
N SER A 399 29.47 -10.99 18.31
CA SER A 399 30.19 -12.08 17.65
C SER A 399 31.49 -11.57 17.04
N HIS A 400 32.52 -12.40 16.99
CA HIS A 400 33.78 -12.07 16.34
C HIS A 400 34.32 -13.27 15.56
N PHE A 401 35.11 -12.99 14.52
CA PHE A 401 35.87 -14.03 13.83
C PHE A 401 37.01 -14.52 14.72
N ALA A 402 37.30 -15.82 14.67
CA ALA A 402 38.50 -16.38 15.27
C ALA A 402 39.76 -15.66 14.74
N ALA A 403 40.75 -15.44 15.61
CA ALA A 403 41.93 -14.64 15.29
C ALA A 403 42.78 -15.18 14.12
N ASN A 404 42.61 -16.45 13.77
CA ASN A 404 43.29 -17.10 12.65
C ASN A 404 42.63 -16.87 11.28
N ILE A 405 41.48 -16.20 11.21
CA ILE A 405 40.74 -15.99 9.97
C ILE A 405 41.22 -14.70 9.29
N ASP A 406 41.75 -14.83 8.08
CA ASP A 406 42.02 -13.69 7.20
C ASP A 406 40.84 -13.44 6.26
N LEU A 407 40.08 -12.39 6.54
CA LEU A 407 38.94 -11.97 5.72
C LEU A 407 39.35 -11.52 4.31
N ASN A 408 40.57 -10.99 4.12
CA ASN A 408 41.05 -10.61 2.79
C ASN A 408 41.29 -11.86 1.95
N ALA A 409 41.92 -12.89 2.52
CA ALA A 409 42.10 -14.17 1.85
C ALA A 409 40.74 -14.81 1.51
N LEU A 410 39.78 -14.76 2.43
CA LEU A 410 38.42 -15.30 2.23
C LEU A 410 37.68 -14.62 1.07
N ALA A 411 37.70 -13.29 1.02
CA ALA A 411 37.08 -12.48 -0.02
C ALA A 411 37.72 -12.64 -1.40
N ASN A 412 39.03 -12.93 -1.46
CA ASN A 412 39.72 -13.22 -2.72
C ASN A 412 39.50 -14.66 -3.22
N LYS A 413 39.34 -15.61 -2.30
CA LYS A 413 39.25 -17.05 -2.61
C LYS A 413 37.87 -17.46 -3.15
N HIS A 414 36.80 -16.82 -2.70
CA HIS A 414 35.43 -17.20 -3.04
C HIS A 414 34.65 -16.01 -3.58
N SER A 415 34.01 -16.16 -4.74
CA SER A 415 33.14 -15.11 -5.28
C SER A 415 31.71 -15.29 -4.76
N LEU A 416 31.36 -14.59 -3.67
CA LEU A 416 30.08 -14.73 -2.98
C LEU A 416 29.28 -13.42 -3.01
N CYS A 417 27.97 -13.53 -3.23
CA CYS A 417 27.02 -12.42 -3.06
C CYS A 417 26.74 -12.16 -1.58
N GLY A 418 26.28 -10.95 -1.24
CA GLY A 418 25.94 -10.58 0.14
C GLY A 418 24.94 -11.52 0.81
N GLY A 419 23.91 -11.97 0.08
CA GLY A 419 22.96 -12.98 0.58
C GLY A 419 23.63 -14.31 0.95
N SER A 420 24.57 -14.79 0.12
CA SER A 420 25.34 -16.01 0.42
C SER A 420 26.23 -15.81 1.64
N ILE A 421 26.90 -14.65 1.77
CA ILE A 421 27.72 -14.32 2.94
C ILE A 421 26.86 -14.35 4.23
N MET A 422 25.68 -13.75 4.20
CA MET A 422 24.76 -13.76 5.34
C MET A 422 24.30 -15.18 5.71
N ASN A 423 24.07 -16.05 4.72
CA ASN A 423 23.76 -17.46 4.99
C ASN A 423 24.93 -18.19 5.66
N VAL A 424 26.16 -17.95 5.21
CA VAL A 424 27.37 -18.52 5.83
C VAL A 424 27.52 -18.03 7.27
N ILE A 425 27.37 -16.73 7.52
CA ILE A 425 27.44 -16.15 8.86
C ILE A 425 26.34 -16.71 9.76
N ARG A 426 25.12 -16.85 9.25
CA ARG A 426 24.01 -17.48 9.99
C ARG A 426 24.35 -18.90 10.38
N TYR A 427 24.87 -19.69 9.45
CA TYR A 427 25.29 -21.07 9.71
C TYR A 427 26.39 -21.14 10.78
N ALA A 428 27.46 -20.36 10.62
CA ALA A 428 28.58 -20.34 11.55
C ALA A 428 28.17 -19.82 12.94
N SER A 429 27.31 -18.81 13.01
CA SER A 429 26.78 -18.26 14.27
C SER A 429 25.98 -19.30 15.03
N LEU A 430 25.10 -20.05 14.36
CA LEU A 430 24.33 -21.14 14.98
C LEU A 430 25.25 -22.24 15.52
N LYS A 431 26.29 -22.61 14.77
CA LYS A 431 27.29 -23.60 15.22
C LYS A 431 28.12 -23.13 16.40
N SER A 432 28.46 -21.84 16.46
CA SER A 432 29.16 -21.25 17.60
C SER A 432 28.27 -21.24 18.86
N LEU A 433 27.00 -20.85 18.72
CA LEU A 433 26.02 -20.87 19.80
C LEU A 433 25.77 -22.28 20.35
N CYS A 434 25.69 -23.31 19.51
CA CYS A 434 25.60 -24.71 19.97
C CYS A 434 26.81 -25.14 20.82
N ARG A 435 27.94 -24.45 20.70
CA ARG A 435 29.16 -24.67 21.50
C ARG A 435 29.28 -23.68 22.67
N ASN A 436 28.25 -22.88 22.94
CA ASN A 436 28.24 -21.78 23.91
C ASN A 436 29.39 -20.79 23.70
N SER A 437 29.75 -20.52 22.44
CA SER A 437 30.77 -19.55 22.06
C SER A 437 30.17 -18.40 21.25
N ASN A 438 30.87 -17.27 21.25
CA ASN A 438 30.61 -16.11 20.41
C ASN A 438 31.65 -15.95 19.29
N GLU A 439 32.59 -16.90 19.20
CA GLU A 439 33.67 -16.90 18.21
C GLU A 439 33.27 -17.75 16.99
N LEU A 440 33.35 -17.17 15.80
CA LEU A 440 33.12 -17.86 14.53
C LEU A 440 34.41 -18.55 14.11
N SER A 441 34.45 -19.89 14.22
CA SER A 441 35.63 -20.66 13.85
C SER A 441 35.75 -20.88 12.35
N GLU A 442 36.98 -20.91 11.83
CA GLU A 442 37.29 -21.09 10.40
C GLU A 442 36.59 -22.32 9.79
N LYS A 443 36.59 -23.45 10.51
CA LYS A 443 35.93 -24.69 10.08
C LYS A 443 34.43 -24.51 9.76
N ASP A 444 33.73 -23.72 10.57
CA ASP A 444 32.29 -23.49 10.39
C ASP A 444 32.01 -22.59 9.19
N ILE A 445 32.88 -21.60 8.96
CA ILE A 445 32.78 -20.70 7.82
C ILE A 445 33.06 -21.46 6.53
N GLU A 446 34.14 -22.25 6.47
CA GLU A 446 34.46 -23.06 5.30
C GLU A 446 33.36 -24.09 4.98
N GLU A 447 32.78 -24.73 6.00
CA GLU A 447 31.64 -25.62 5.85
C GLU A 447 30.40 -24.87 5.33
N GLY A 448 30.12 -23.68 5.86
CA GLY A 448 29.03 -22.83 5.38
C GLY A 448 29.22 -22.43 3.91
N ILE A 449 30.43 -22.00 3.52
CA ILE A 449 30.77 -21.65 2.14
C ILE A 449 30.56 -22.85 1.22
N ARG A 450 31.03 -24.04 1.62
CA ARG A 450 30.87 -25.26 0.81
C ARG A 450 29.39 -25.59 0.57
N ARG A 451 28.55 -25.42 1.60
CA ARG A 451 27.09 -25.65 1.49
C ARG A 451 26.42 -24.66 0.55
N GLU A 452 26.75 -23.38 0.65
CA GLU A 452 26.20 -22.36 -0.25
C GLU A 452 26.63 -22.61 -1.70
N LEU A 453 27.91 -22.90 -1.93
CA LEU A 453 28.41 -23.19 -3.29
C LEU A 453 27.77 -24.44 -3.89
N ALA A 454 27.52 -25.48 -3.09
CA ALA A 454 26.80 -26.68 -3.54
C ALA A 454 25.35 -26.37 -3.94
N GLN A 455 24.63 -25.59 -3.14
CA GLN A 455 23.25 -25.19 -3.46
C GLN A 455 23.14 -24.35 -4.73
N HIS A 456 24.13 -23.49 -5.01
CA HIS A 456 24.16 -22.70 -6.24
C HIS A 456 24.50 -23.53 -7.49
N GLN A 457 25.21 -24.66 -7.34
CA GLN A 457 25.46 -25.59 -8.44
C GLN A 457 24.21 -26.39 -8.81
N ASP A 458 23.43 -26.84 -7.83
CA ASP A 458 22.17 -27.58 -8.06
C ASP A 458 21.05 -26.71 -8.66
N ARG A 459 21.14 -25.38 -8.54
CA ARG A 459 20.17 -24.42 -9.10
C ARG A 459 20.46 -23.96 -10.53
N LYS A 460 21.57 -24.36 -11.15
CA LYS A 460 21.77 -24.14 -12.59
C LYS A 460 20.93 -25.17 -13.37
N PRO A 461 20.10 -24.76 -14.35
CA PRO A 461 19.43 -25.73 -15.20
C PRO A 461 20.49 -26.58 -15.90
N MET A 462 20.34 -27.91 -15.78
CA MET A 462 21.20 -28.90 -16.43
C MET A 462 21.26 -28.59 -17.92
N SER A 463 22.41 -28.11 -18.40
CA SER A 463 22.68 -27.97 -19.82
C SER A 463 22.61 -29.36 -20.45
N ILE A 464 21.59 -29.57 -21.27
CA ILE A 464 21.39 -30.80 -22.05
C ILE A 464 22.68 -31.04 -22.85
N PRO A 465 23.34 -32.20 -22.75
CA PRO A 465 24.51 -32.48 -23.56
C PRO A 465 24.11 -32.48 -25.04
N PRO A 466 24.99 -32.03 -25.96
CA PRO A 466 24.69 -32.06 -27.38
C PRO A 466 24.39 -33.51 -27.79
N GLU A 467 23.25 -33.71 -28.46
CA GLU A 467 22.91 -34.98 -29.09
C GLU A 467 24.07 -35.39 -29.99
N ILE A 468 24.54 -36.62 -29.77
CA ILE A 468 25.48 -37.30 -30.65
C ILE A 468 24.75 -37.45 -32.00
N ASP A 469 25.29 -36.83 -33.04
CA ASP A 469 24.85 -37.04 -34.42
C ASP A 469 24.98 -38.53 -34.77
N ILE A 470 23.86 -39.25 -34.76
CA ILE A 470 23.75 -40.60 -35.32
C ILE A 470 23.15 -40.48 -36.72
N PHE A 471 23.94 -39.96 -37.66
CA PHE A 471 23.81 -40.26 -39.08
C PHE A 471 25.20 -40.20 -39.73
N SER A 472 25.89 -41.34 -39.69
CA SER A 472 26.95 -41.72 -40.63
C SER A 472 27.01 -43.23 -40.73
#